data_AF-A0A137RIJ0-F1
#
_entry.id   AF-A0A137RIJ0-F1
#
_cell.length_a   1.000
_cell.length_b   1.000
_cell.length_c   1.000
_cell.angle_alpha   90.00
_cell.angle_beta   90.00
_cell.angle_gamma   90.00
#
_symmetry.space_group_name_H-M   'P 1'
#
loop_
_entity.id
_entity.type
_entity.pdbx_description
1 polymer ?
#
loop_
_entity_poly.entity_id
_entity_poly.type
_entity_poly.pdbx_seq_one_letter_code
_entity_poly.pdbx_strand_id
1 'polypeptide(L)'
;MGFGGSALAMAQTLRNNAKQLAKRNNYFEKDVPSKFGTSTKIVDYKKMSPAQFEAFKQKLRQKEIERQKRLTIVFGSVMVVIIAALVYLLFFY
;
A
#
# COMPACT_ATOMS: atom_id res chain seq x y z
N MET A 1 17.52 18.57 26.30
CA MET A 1 16.84 18.65 24.98
C MET A 1 15.74 17.61 24.97
N GLY A 2 14.53 18.00 25.39
CA GLY A 2 13.46 17.07 25.76
C GLY A 2 12.41 16.88 24.67
N PHE A 3 11.76 15.72 24.71
CA PHE A 3 10.66 15.24 23.86
C PHE A 3 9.50 16.25 23.66
N GLY A 4 9.38 17.26 24.53
CA GLY A 4 8.40 18.34 24.40
C GLY A 4 8.63 19.27 23.20
N GLY A 5 9.89 19.50 22.80
CA GLY A 5 10.19 20.34 21.63
C GLY A 5 9.83 19.67 20.30
N SER A 6 10.09 18.37 20.19
CA SER A 6 9.75 17.57 19.00
C SER A 6 8.25 17.34 18.84
N ALA A 7 7.51 17.14 19.95
CA ALA A 7 6.06 17.03 19.91
C ALA A 7 5.38 18.35 19.49
N LEU A 8 5.90 19.50 19.96
CA LEU A 8 5.39 20.81 19.55
C LEU A 8 5.68 21.12 18.07
N ALA A 9 6.87 20.76 17.57
CA ALA A 9 7.19 20.88 16.15
C ALA A 9 6.29 19.99 15.29
N MET A 10 5.97 18.78 15.75
CA MET A 10 5.02 17.88 15.07
C MET A 10 3.60 18.46 15.06
N ALA A 11 3.13 19.02 16.18
CA ALA A 11 1.81 19.65 16.25
C ALA A 11 1.70 20.88 15.32
N GLN A 12 2.78 21.66 15.21
CA GLN A 12 2.83 22.82 14.30
C GLN A 12 2.83 22.40 12.83
N THR A 13 3.61 21.38 12.47
CA THR A 13 3.64 20.87 11.08
C THR A 13 2.29 20.30 10.66
N LEU A 14 1.61 19.54 11.52
CA LEU A 14 0.25 19.04 11.27
C LEU A 14 -0.77 20.17 11.07
N ARG A 15 -0.73 21.20 11.94
CA ARG A 15 -1.62 22.37 11.81
C ARG A 15 -1.37 23.16 10.53
N ASN A 16 -0.11 23.32 10.12
CA ASN A 16 0.23 24.01 8.88
C ASN A 16 -0.21 23.23 7.64
N ASN A 17 -0.06 21.90 7.65
CA ASN A 17 -0.54 21.03 6.57
C ASN A 17 -2.07 21.09 6.44
N ALA A 18 -2.81 21.04 7.55
CA ALA A 18 -4.27 21.17 7.55
C ALA A 18 -4.75 22.51 6.95
N LYS A 19 -4.07 23.62 7.28
CA LYS A 19 -4.37 24.93 6.69
C LYS A 19 -4.07 25.00 5.20
N GLN A 20 -3.00 24.37 4.74
CA GLN A 20 -2.67 24.28 3.32
C GLN A 20 -3.67 23.41 2.55
N LEU A 21 -4.13 22.30 3.14
CA LEU A 21 -5.18 21.46 2.57
C LEU A 21 -6.51 22.23 2.44
N ALA A 22 -6.90 22.99 3.47
CA ALA A 22 -8.11 23.80 3.44
C ALA A 22 -8.06 24.96 2.42
N LYS A 23 -6.86 25.50 2.13
CA LYS A 23 -6.66 26.56 1.12
C LYS A 23 -6.43 26.03 -0.29
N ARG A 24 -6.19 24.73 -0.48
CA ARG A 24 -6.15 24.16 -1.82
C ARG A 24 -7.57 24.23 -2.38
N ASN A 25 -7.73 25.00 -3.46
CA ASN A 25 -8.90 24.85 -4.32
C ASN A 25 -9.04 23.37 -4.64
N ASN A 26 -10.16 22.77 -4.29
CA ASN A 26 -10.49 21.39 -4.65
C ASN A 26 -10.53 21.31 -6.18
N TYR A 27 -9.41 20.96 -6.80
CA TYR A 27 -9.32 20.74 -8.24
C TYR A 27 -10.20 19.57 -8.70
N PHE A 28 -10.73 18.79 -7.76
CA PHE A 28 -11.71 17.73 -7.98
C PHE A 28 -13.16 18.22 -8.00
N GLU A 29 -13.45 19.44 -7.53
CA GLU A 29 -14.81 19.98 -7.41
C GLU A 29 -15.06 21.20 -8.30
N LYS A 30 -14.06 21.68 -9.03
CA LYS A 30 -14.26 22.71 -10.05
C LYS A 30 -14.55 22.02 -11.37
N ASP A 31 -15.75 22.23 -11.89
CA ASP A 31 -16.09 22.01 -13.30
C ASP A 31 -15.23 22.94 -14.17
N VAL A 32 -13.97 22.56 -14.37
CA VAL A 32 -13.08 23.22 -15.32
C VAL A 32 -13.47 22.68 -16.69
N PRO A 33 -14.01 23.49 -17.63
CA PRO A 33 -14.24 23.02 -18.98
C PRO A 33 -12.89 22.63 -19.59
N SER A 34 -12.69 21.32 -19.80
CA SER A 34 -11.45 20.78 -20.34
C SER A 34 -11.24 21.32 -21.75
N LYS A 35 -10.22 22.18 -21.94
CA LYS A 35 -9.80 22.69 -23.27
C LYS A 35 -9.24 21.60 -24.20
N PHE A 36 -9.11 20.38 -23.72
CA PHE A 36 -8.69 19.23 -24.50
C PHE A 36 -9.86 18.26 -24.60
N GLY A 37 -10.28 18.00 -25.85
CA GLY A 37 -11.35 17.07 -26.16
C GLY A 37 -11.09 15.68 -25.59
N THR A 38 -12.17 14.98 -25.25
CA THR A 38 -12.20 13.59 -24.75
C THR A 38 -11.49 13.37 -23.41
N SER A 39 -11.83 14.18 -22.39
CA SER A 39 -11.83 13.65 -21.03
C SER A 39 -12.99 12.66 -20.92
N THR A 40 -12.73 11.36 -21.11
CA THR A 40 -13.63 10.30 -20.65
C THR A 40 -13.96 10.60 -19.20
N LYS A 41 -15.24 10.85 -18.91
CA LYS A 41 -15.76 11.11 -17.56
C LYS A 41 -15.00 10.21 -16.58
N ILE A 42 -14.34 10.82 -15.60
CA ILE A 42 -13.81 10.09 -14.46
C ILE A 42 -15.04 9.43 -13.85
N VAL A 43 -15.20 8.13 -14.09
CA VAL A 43 -16.25 7.33 -13.47
C VAL A 43 -15.91 7.34 -12.00
N ASP A 44 -16.62 8.15 -11.22
CA ASP A 44 -16.47 8.16 -9.78
C ASP A 44 -16.93 6.78 -9.28
N TYR A 45 -15.99 5.86 -9.05
CA TYR A 45 -16.23 4.48 -8.62
C TYR A 45 -16.76 4.40 -7.18
N LYS A 46 -17.44 5.45 -6.71
CA LYS A 46 -17.73 5.71 -5.30
C LYS A 46 -18.65 4.69 -4.64
N LYS A 47 -19.27 3.75 -5.36
CA LYS A 47 -20.15 2.75 -4.73
C LYS A 47 -20.06 1.39 -5.44
N MET A 48 -19.00 0.64 -5.15
CA MET A 48 -19.05 -0.81 -5.31
C MET A 48 -20.17 -1.33 -4.41
N SER A 49 -21.13 -2.09 -4.96
CA SER A 49 -22.20 -2.69 -4.15
C SER A 49 -21.57 -3.53 -3.03
N PRO A 50 -22.16 -3.61 -1.82
CA PRO A 50 -21.61 -4.40 -0.72
C PRO A 50 -21.21 -5.83 -1.15
N ALA A 51 -22.03 -6.47 -2.00
CA ALA A 51 -21.75 -7.79 -2.54
C ALA A 51 -20.51 -7.83 -3.46
N GLN A 52 -20.30 -6.79 -4.27
CA GLN A 52 -19.12 -6.67 -5.13
C GLN A 52 -17.86 -6.38 -4.31
N PHE A 53 -17.99 -5.64 -3.21
CA PHE A 53 -16.89 -5.36 -2.29
C PHE A 53 -16.46 -6.61 -1.50
N GLU A 54 -17.41 -7.44 -1.08
CA GLU A 54 -17.11 -8.73 -0.45
C GLU A 54 -16.38 -9.68 -1.42
N ALA A 55 -16.88 -9.79 -2.66
CA ALA A 55 -16.21 -10.58 -3.69
C ALA A 55 -14.80 -10.06 -3.99
N PHE A 56 -14.60 -8.74 -3.98
CA PHE A 56 -13.29 -8.11 -4.16
C PHE A 56 -12.35 -8.43 -2.99
N LYS A 57 -12.82 -8.35 -1.73
CA LYS A 57 -12.05 -8.74 -0.54
C LYS A 57 -11.62 -10.21 -0.62
N GLN A 58 -12.51 -11.10 -1.02
CA GLN A 58 -12.20 -12.52 -1.16
C GLN A 58 -11.13 -12.76 -2.23
N LYS A 59 -11.24 -12.10 -3.39
CA LYS A 59 -10.22 -12.18 -4.45
C LYS A 59 -8.86 -11.67 -3.99
N LEU A 60 -8.81 -10.57 -3.22
CA LEU A 60 -7.56 -10.06 -2.67
C LEU A 60 -6.93 -11.04 -1.68
N ARG A 61 -7.74 -11.63 -0.79
CA ARG A 61 -7.26 -12.61 0.19
C ARG A 61 -6.69 -13.85 -0.48
N GLN A 62 -7.36 -14.36 -1.51
CA GLN A 62 -6.87 -15.53 -2.26
C GLN A 62 -5.52 -15.24 -2.95
N LYS A 63 -5.40 -14.10 -3.63
CA LYS A 63 -4.15 -13.70 -4.27
C LYS A 63 -3.00 -13.53 -3.28
N GLU A 64 -3.26 -12.96 -2.10
CA GLU A 64 -2.24 -12.83 -1.08
C GLU A 64 -1.80 -14.20 -0.55
N ILE A 65 -2.74 -15.12 -0.30
CA ILE A 65 -2.41 -16.49 0.14
C ILE A 65 -1.56 -17.22 -0.91
N GLU A 66 -1.93 -17.13 -2.19
CA GLU A 66 -1.14 -17.74 -3.28
C GLU A 66 0.27 -17.15 -3.38
N ARG A 67 0.38 -15.82 -3.26
CA ARG A 67 1.66 -15.13 -3.24
C ARG A 67 2.53 -15.61 -2.08
N GLN A 68 1.96 -15.66 -0.87
CA GLN A 68 2.65 -16.13 0.33
C GLN A 68 3.10 -17.58 0.18
N LYS A 69 2.22 -18.48 -0.29
CA LYS A 69 2.58 -19.88 -0.56
C LYS A 69 3.77 -19.99 -1.52
N ARG A 70 3.75 -19.24 -2.63
CA ARG A 70 4.85 -19.24 -3.60
C ARG A 70 6.16 -18.76 -2.98
N LEU A 71 6.11 -17.69 -2.19
CA LEU A 71 7.28 -17.19 -1.47
C LEU A 71 7.79 -18.21 -0.46
N THR A 72 6.92 -18.81 0.36
CA THR A 72 7.29 -19.85 1.33
C THR A 72 7.94 -21.05 0.65
N ILE A 73 7.43 -21.52 -0.49
CA ILE A 73 8.02 -22.65 -1.22
C ILE A 73 9.42 -22.28 -1.74
N VAL A 74 9.57 -21.11 -2.37
CA VAL A 74 10.86 -20.67 -2.92
C VAL A 74 11.88 -20.49 -1.80
N PHE A 75 11.57 -19.68 -0.79
CA PHE A 75 12.49 -19.44 0.34
C PHE A 75 12.78 -20.72 1.13
N GLY A 76 11.75 -21.55 1.36
CA GLY A 76 11.88 -22.84 2.02
C GLY A 76 12.83 -23.77 1.27
N SER A 77 12.67 -23.90 -0.05
CA SER A 77 13.55 -24.73 -0.86
C SER A 77 15.01 -24.27 -0.83
N VAL A 78 15.24 -22.95 -0.90
CA VAL A 78 16.60 -22.39 -0.85
C VAL A 78 17.23 -22.63 0.52
N MET A 79 16.48 -22.43 1.61
CA MET A 79 16.96 -22.71 2.97
C MET A 79 17.32 -24.18 3.17
N VAL A 80 16.50 -25.11 2.67
CA VAL A 80 16.79 -26.55 2.77
C VAL A 80 18.10 -26.90 2.06
N VAL A 81 18.34 -26.35 0.86
CA VAL A 81 19.61 -26.59 0.13
C VAL A 81 20.80 -26.05 0.90
N ILE A 82 20.70 -24.85 1.46
CA ILE A 82 21.79 -24.24 2.27
C ILE A 82 22.07 -25.10 3.50
N ILE A 83 21.04 -25.53 4.23
CA ILE A 83 21.20 -26.37 5.40
C ILE A 83 21.84 -27.71 5.02
N ALA A 84 21.40 -28.34 3.93
CA ALA A 84 21.98 -29.59 3.45
C ALA A 84 23.48 -29.44 3.11
N ALA A 85 23.85 -28.34 2.45
CA ALA A 85 25.25 -28.04 2.14
C ALA A 85 26.08 -27.81 3.41
N LEU A 86 25.55 -27.09 4.40
CA LEU A 86 26.22 -26.87 5.68
C LEU A 86 26.41 -28.19 6.44
N VAL A 87 25.38 -29.04 6.50
CA VAL A 87 25.48 -30.37 7.13
C VAL A 87 26.52 -31.23 6.42
N TYR A 88 26.56 -31.22 5.09
CA TYR A 88 27.59 -31.94 4.35
C TYR A 88 29.01 -31.45 4.71
N LEU A 89 29.23 -30.14 4.73
CA LEU A 89 30.52 -29.56 5.10
C LEU A 89 30.92 -29.81 6.56
N LEU A 90 29.97 -29.96 7.47
CA LEU A 90 30.26 -30.11 8.91
C LEU A 90 30.55 -31.57 9.31
N PHE A 91 29.98 -32.54 8.58
CA PHE A 91 30.02 -33.96 8.96
C PHE A 91 30.76 -34.86 7.97
N PHE A 92 30.96 -34.42 6.72
CA PHE A 92 31.57 -35.24 5.67
C PHE A 92 32.82 -34.62 5.04
N TYR A 93 33.19 -33.40 5.44
CA TYR A 93 34.45 -32.74 5.12
C TYR A 93 35.17 -32.39 6.42
#